data_AF-A0A7J8WDY5-F1
#
_entry.id   AF-A0A7J8WDY5-F1
#
_cell.length_a   1.000
_cell.length_b   1.000
_cell.length_c   1.000
_cell.angle_alpha   90.00
_cell.angle_beta   90.00
_cell.angle_gamma   90.00
#
_symmetry.space_group_name_H-M   'P 1'
#
loop_
_entity.id
_entity.type
_entity.pdbx_description
1 polymer ?
#
loop_
_entity_poly.entity_id
_entity_poly.type
_entity_poly.pdbx_seq_one_letter_code
_entity_poly.pdbx_strand_id
1 'polypeptide(L)' 'MNLSATQSQPLRNQDDSTFSKKKKKRFLMSIASEVLIQQKSEMVVQESALTLYPALYEVEGLTEDERYRALSKIPDHPT' A
#
# COMPACT_ATOMS: atom_id res chain seq x y z
N MET A 1 -63.15 -9.42 25.07
CA MET A 1 -61.86 -10.15 25.01
C MET A 1 -60.78 -9.11 24.73
N ASN A 2 -59.81 -8.95 25.63
CA ASN A 2 -58.76 -7.93 25.53
C ASN A 2 -57.51 -8.55 24.89
N LEU A 3 -57.12 -8.06 23.71
CA LEU A 3 -55.88 -8.44 23.04
C LEU A 3 -54.77 -7.48 23.46
N SER A 4 -54.02 -7.83 24.50
CA SER A 4 -52.80 -7.12 24.88
C SER A 4 -51.66 -8.12 25.03
N ALA A 5 -50.91 -8.30 23.95
CA ALA A 5 -49.58 -8.90 23.95
C ALA A 5 -48.77 -8.24 22.84
N THR A 6 -48.48 -6.95 22.99
CA THR A 6 -47.45 -6.33 22.16
C THR A 6 -46.11 -6.88 22.62
N GLN A 7 -45.64 -7.79 21.79
CA GLN A 7 -44.35 -8.45 21.73
C GLN A 7 -43.19 -7.55 22.17
N SER A 8 -42.35 -8.15 23.02
CA SER A 8 -41.16 -7.61 23.68
C SER A 8 -40.34 -6.62 22.86
N GLN A 9 -40.07 -5.48 23.49
CA GLN A 9 -38.97 -4.56 23.16
C GLN A 9 -37.67 -5.35 22.86
N PRO A 10 -36.87 -4.96 21.85
CA PRO A 10 -35.53 -5.48 21.70
C PRO A 10 -34.72 -5.19 22.96
N LEU A 11 -34.46 -6.26 23.69
CA LEU A 11 -33.59 -6.32 24.85
C LEU A 11 -32.21 -5.76 24.46
N ARG A 12 -31.82 -4.69 25.16
CA ARG A 12 -30.48 -4.10 25.33
C ARG A 12 -29.37 -4.70 24.46
N ASN A 13 -28.71 -3.82 23.70
CA ASN A 13 -27.40 -4.02 23.08
C ASN A 13 -26.49 -4.83 24.01
N GLN A 14 -26.44 -6.13 23.74
CA GLN A 14 -25.77 -7.13 24.52
C GLN A 14 -24.30 -7.16 24.08
N ASP A 15 -23.42 -7.15 25.08
CA ASP A 15 -21.99 -7.45 25.07
C ASP A 15 -21.06 -6.34 24.54
N ASP A 16 -20.58 -5.48 25.42
CA ASP A 16 -19.41 -5.70 26.28
C ASP A 16 -18.22 -6.28 25.50
N SER A 17 -17.33 -5.37 25.10
CA SER A 17 -16.05 -5.66 24.45
C SER A 17 -15.12 -6.41 25.40
N THR A 18 -15.39 -7.70 25.61
CA THR A 18 -14.44 -8.65 26.17
C THR A 18 -13.50 -9.09 25.05
N PHE A 19 -12.80 -8.14 24.45
CA PHE A 19 -11.73 -8.45 23.52
C PHE A 19 -10.59 -9.11 24.29
N SER A 20 -10.68 -10.44 24.40
CA SER A 20 -9.74 -11.25 25.17
C SER A 20 -8.30 -10.90 24.78
N LYS A 21 -7.41 -10.80 25.77
CA LYS A 21 -5.99 -10.45 25.60
C LYS A 21 -5.33 -11.23 24.45
N LYS A 22 -5.74 -12.49 24.22
CA LYS A 22 -5.27 -13.36 23.13
C LYS A 22 -5.71 -12.86 21.74
N LYS A 23 -6.95 -12.39 21.60
CA LYS A 23 -7.47 -11.81 20.34
C LYS A 23 -6.80 -10.46 20.07
N LYS A 24 -6.53 -9.67 21.12
CA LYS A 24 -5.78 -8.41 21.03
C LYS A 24 -4.35 -8.55 20.55
N LYS A 25 -3.62 -9.51 21.09
CA LYS A 25 -2.24 -9.79 20.67
C LYS A 25 -2.15 -10.15 19.19
N ARG A 26 -3.08 -10.98 18.68
CA ARG A 26 -3.08 -11.37 17.26
C ARG A 26 -3.43 -10.21 16.32
N PHE A 27 -4.38 -9.37 16.72
CA PHE A 27 -4.75 -8.20 15.92
C PHE A 27 -3.59 -7.20 15.79
N LEU A 28 -2.90 -6.89 16.90
CA LEU A 28 -1.73 -6.01 16.88
C LEU A 28 -0.58 -6.58 16.03
N MET A 29 -0.37 -7.90 16.08
CA MET A 29 0.66 -8.55 15.27
C MET A 29 0.34 -8.53 13.77
N SER A 30 -0.96 -8.66 13.42
CA SER A 30 -1.43 -8.51 12.04
C SER A 30 -1.15 -7.10 11.52
N ILE A 31 -1.46 -6.07 12.32
CA ILE A 31 -1.19 -4.67 11.94
C ILE A 31 0.32 -4.43 11.79
N ALA A 32 1.13 -4.90 12.75
CA ALA A 32 2.58 -4.75 12.66
C ALA A 32 3.17 -5.43 11.42
N SER A 33 2.66 -6.62 11.05
CA SER A 33 3.08 -7.32 9.84
C SER A 33 2.69 -6.57 8.57
N GLU A 34 1.48 -6.03 8.52
CA GLU A 34 1.00 -5.27 7.36
C GLU A 34 1.78 -3.97 7.17
N VAL A 35 2.02 -3.23 8.25
CA VAL A 35 2.85 -2.02 8.25
C VAL A 35 4.27 -2.32 7.80
N LEU A 36 4.87 -3.43 8.27
CA LEU A 36 6.20 -3.84 7.85
C LEU A 36 6.27 -4.19 6.36
N ILE A 37 5.23 -4.83 5.81
CA ILE A 37 5.14 -5.14 4.38
C ILE A 37 5.00 -3.86 3.56
N GLN A 38 4.16 -2.91 3.99
CA GLN A 38 4.01 -1.61 3.32
C GLN A 38 5.30 -0.80 3.35
N GLN A 39 5.95 -0.71 4.51
CA GLN A 39 7.24 -0.01 4.66
C GLN A 39 8.32 -0.60 3.75
N LYS A 40 8.39 -1.93 3.64
CA LYS A 40 9.36 -2.59 2.76
C LYS A 40 9.07 -2.30 1.28
N SER A 41 7.80 -2.28 0.89
CA SER A 41 7.39 -1.88 -0.46
C SER A 41 7.76 -0.43 -0.76
N GLU A 42 7.49 0.49 0.17
CA GLU A 42 7.82 1.91 0.04
C GLU A 42 9.34 2.12 -0.05
N MET A 43 10.13 1.42 0.77
CA MET A 43 11.58 1.48 0.73
C MET A 43 12.15 1.01 -0.62
N VAL A 44 11.57 -0.03 -1.23
CA VAL A 44 11.97 -0.51 -2.57
C VAL A 44 11.62 0.51 -3.66
N VAL A 45 10.47 1.18 -3.55
CA VAL A 45 10.10 2.26 -4.48
C VAL A 45 11.04 3.46 -4.33
N GLN A 46 11.39 3.84 -3.09
CA GLN A 46 12.35 4.92 -2.85
C GLN A 46 13.76 4.56 -3.34
N GLU A 47 14.21 3.33 -3.13
CA GLU A 47 15.50 2.83 -3.61
C GLU A 47 15.58 2.84 -5.14
N SER A 48 14.53 2.36 -5.81
CA SER A 48 14.46 2.43 -7.27
C SER A 48 14.36 3.88 -7.79
N ALA A 49 13.65 4.77 -7.10
CA ALA A 49 13.63 6.19 -7.45
C ALA A 49 15.01 6.84 -7.31
N LEU A 50 15.74 6.57 -6.22
CA LEU A 50 17.09 7.09 -5.99
C LEU A 50 18.11 6.59 -7.01
N THR A 51 17.93 5.37 -7.54
CA THR A 51 18.80 4.83 -8.58
C THR A 51 18.44 5.33 -9.98
N LEU A 52 17.16 5.55 -10.26
CA LEU A 52 16.69 6.00 -11.58
C LEU A 52 16.83 7.51 -11.78
N TYR A 53 16.68 8.32 -10.72
CA TYR A 53 16.71 9.77 -10.82
C TYR A 53 18.02 10.33 -11.43
N PRO A 54 19.22 9.87 -11.04
CA PRO A 54 20.47 10.29 -11.66
C PRO A 54 20.56 9.93 -13.15
N ALA A 55 20.15 8.71 -13.52
CA ALA A 55 20.18 8.26 -14.91
C ALA A 55 19.23 9.08 -15.82
N LEU A 56 18.07 9.49 -15.28
CA LEU A 56 17.14 10.37 -16.00
C LEU A 56 17.70 11.78 -16.17
N TYR A 57 18.38 12.32 -15.14
CA TYR A 57 19.01 13.64 -15.19
C TYR A 57 20.14 13.70 -16.24
N GLU A 58 20.97 12.66 -16.32
CA GLU A 58 22.03 12.56 -17.33
C GLU A 58 21.45 12.56 -18.76
N VAL A 59 20.29 11.93 -18.98
CA VAL A 59 19.63 11.89 -20.29
C VAL A 59 18.91 13.20 -20.63
N GLU A 60 18.43 13.94 -19.63
CA GLU A 60 17.78 15.26 -19.79
C GLU A 60 18.78 16.36 -20.18
N GLY A 61 20.02 16.28 -19.70
CA GLY A 61 21.08 17.25 -20.01
C GLY A 61 21.71 17.13 -21.41
N LEU A 62 21.35 16.10 -22.18
CA LEU A 62 21.89 15.87 -23.52
C LEU A 62 21.15 16.67 -24.59
N THR A 63 21.89 17.14 -25.59
CA THR A 63 21.27 17.72 -26.79
C THR A 63 20.53 16.65 -27.59
N GLU A 64 19.51 17.04 -28.37
CA GLU A 64 18.65 16.07 -29.09
C GLU A 64 19.45 15.15 -30.03
N ASP A 65 20.50 15.68 -30.68
CA ASP A 65 21.42 14.92 -31.52
C ASP A 65 22.26 13.90 -30.73
N GLU A 66 22.70 14.26 -29.52
CA GLU A 66 23.43 13.35 -28.63
C GLU A 66 22.53 12.24 -28.10
N ARG A 67 21.27 12.57 -27.78
CA ARG A 67 20.24 11.58 -27.39
C ARG A 67 19.97 10.61 -28.53
N TYR A 68 19.74 11.11 -29.75
CA TYR A 68 19.53 10.27 -30.93
C TYR A 68 20.72 9.35 -31.20
N ARG A 69 21.95 9.86 -31.12
CA ARG A 69 23.18 9.08 -31.31
C ARG A 69 23.46 8.06 -30.22
N ALA A 70 23.04 8.33 -28.98
CA ALA A 70 23.14 7.38 -27.88
C ALA A 70 22.12 6.24 -28.05
N LEU A 71 20.88 6.59 -28.44
CA LEU A 71 19.80 5.63 -28.68
C LEU A 71 20.03 4.77 -29.92
N SER A 72 20.63 5.31 -30.98
CA SER A 72 20.95 4.56 -32.20
C SER A 72 22.05 3.49 -32.02
N LYS A 73 22.77 3.50 -30.89
CA LYS A 73 23.75 2.47 -30.53
C LYS A 73 23.11 1.26 -29.86
N ILE A 74 21.84 1.36 -29.48
CA ILE A 74 21.08 0.23 -28.92
C ILE A 74 20.66 -0.67 -30.11
N PRO A 75 20.96 -1.98 -30.09
CA PRO A 75 20.79 -2.86 -31.25
C PRO A 75 19.37 -2.98 -31.82
N ASP A 76 18.35 -2.55 -31.09
CA ASP A 76 16.93 -2.68 -31.45
C ASP A 76 16.21 -1.33 -31.63
N HIS A 77 16.94 -0.22 -31.74
CA HIS A 77 16.30 1.09 -31.94
C HIS A 77 15.84 1.25 -33.41
N PRO A 78 14.53 1.44 -33.68
CA PRO A 78 14.05 1.68 -35.04
C PRO A 78 14.62 3.01 -35.53
N THR A 79 15.27 3.00 -36.70
CA THR A 79 15.91 4.18 -37.30
C THR A 79 14.89 5.11 -37.93
#